data_AF-A0A2V9A1I4-F1
#
_entry.id   AF-A0A2V9A1I4-F1
#
_cell.length_a   1.000
_cell.length_b   1.000
_cell.length_c   1.000
_cell.angle_alpha   90.00
_cell.angle_beta   90.00
_cell.angle_gamma   90.00
#
_symmetry.space_group_name_H-M   'P 1'
#
loop_
_entity.id
_entity.type
_entity.pdbx_description
1 polymer ?
#
loop_
_entity_poly.entity_id
_entity_poly.type
_entity_poly.pdbx_seq_one_letter_code
_entity_poly.pdbx_strand_id
1 'polypeptide(L)'
;MPRYLTQHTLACLTRQGAEALAQRMQAGGAARAERVLVNMLEGKMFVEFRADSREALENWLKTEGMHFDFLVRVEWELHEGKLQSAD
;
A
#
# COMPACT_ATOMS: atom_id res chain seq x y z
N MET A 1 1.09 0.58 14.72
CA MET A 1 2.06 0.34 13.61
C MET A 1 1.92 1.50 12.66
N PRO A 2 3.01 2.24 12.34
CA PRO A 2 2.95 3.35 11.41
C PRO A 2 2.26 2.99 10.08
N ARG A 3 1.55 3.98 9.53
CA ARG A 3 0.93 3.87 8.22
C ARG A 3 1.85 4.38 7.13
N TYR A 4 1.83 3.72 6.00
CA TYR A 4 2.60 4.06 4.81
C TYR A 4 1.69 4.05 3.59
N LEU A 5 1.87 5.03 2.71
CA LEU A 5 1.20 5.06 1.42
C LEU A 5 2.22 4.71 0.34
N THR A 6 1.86 3.75 -0.51
CA THR A 6 2.63 3.38 -1.69
C THR A 6 1.80 3.58 -2.95
N GLN A 7 2.49 3.78 -4.06
CA GLN A 7 1.90 3.74 -5.40
C GLN A 7 2.67 2.74 -6.25
N HIS A 8 1.94 1.90 -6.98
CA HIS A 8 2.46 0.83 -7.81
C HIS A 8 1.95 1.00 -9.25
N THR A 9 2.73 0.50 -10.21
CA THR A 9 2.30 0.36 -11.60
C THR A 9 1.85 -1.09 -11.83
N LEU A 10 0.62 -1.27 -12.29
CA LEU A 10 -0.02 -2.58 -12.48
C LEU A 10 0.30 -3.23 -13.83
N ALA A 11 1.04 -2.55 -14.71
CA ALA A 11 1.39 -3.03 -16.04
C ALA A 11 0.15 -3.63 -16.77
N CYS A 12 0.26 -4.87 -17.26
CA CYS A 12 -0.80 -5.56 -17.98
C CYS A 12 -1.72 -6.42 -17.08
N LEU A 13 -1.76 -6.18 -15.76
CA LEU A 13 -2.62 -6.95 -14.87
C LEU A 13 -4.09 -6.83 -15.29
N THR A 14 -4.79 -7.96 -15.28
CA THR A 14 -6.26 -7.97 -15.39
C THR A 14 -6.87 -7.54 -14.06
N ARG A 15 -8.17 -7.19 -14.06
CA ARG A 15 -8.91 -6.91 -12.81
C ARG A 15 -8.78 -8.04 -11.79
N GLN A 16 -8.85 -9.30 -12.26
CA GLN A 16 -8.69 -10.49 -11.41
C GLN A 16 -7.27 -10.62 -10.85
N GLY A 17 -6.26 -10.31 -11.67
CA GLY A 17 -4.86 -10.27 -11.20
C GLY A 17 -4.64 -9.20 -10.14
N ALA A 18 -5.20 -8.00 -10.32
CA ALA A 18 -5.15 -6.94 -9.32
C ALA A 18 -5.89 -7.32 -8.02
N GLU A 19 -7.02 -8.02 -8.13
CA GLU A 19 -7.77 -8.55 -6.98
C GLU A 19 -6.97 -9.59 -6.20
N ALA A 20 -6.37 -10.56 -6.88
CA ALA A 20 -5.51 -11.56 -6.24
C ALA A 20 -4.27 -10.92 -5.57
N LEU A 21 -3.69 -9.90 -6.20
CA LEU A 21 -2.59 -9.12 -5.63
C LEU A 21 -3.03 -8.39 -4.35
N ALA A 22 -4.19 -7.72 -4.39
CA ALA A 22 -4.75 -7.02 -3.23
C ALA A 22 -5.05 -7.98 -2.06
N GLN A 23 -5.58 -9.17 -2.35
CA GLN A 23 -5.84 -10.19 -1.33
C GLN A 23 -4.55 -10.67 -0.66
N ARG A 24 -3.47 -10.87 -1.41
CA ARG A 24 -2.13 -11.17 -0.85
C ARG A 24 -1.64 -10.05 0.07
N MET A 25 -1.78 -8.80 -0.36
CA MET A 25 -1.38 -7.64 0.45
C MET A 25 -2.18 -7.52 1.75
N GLN A 26 -3.46 -7.91 1.73
CA GLN A 26 -4.31 -7.92 2.92
C GLN A 26 -4.04 -9.11 3.85
N ALA A 27 -3.69 -10.28 3.30
CA ALA A 27 -3.30 -11.45 4.09
C ALA A 27 -2.08 -11.16 4.98
N GLY A 28 -1.16 -10.33 4.45
CA GLY A 28 -0.15 -9.63 5.24
C GLY A 28 1.07 -10.47 5.64
N GLY A 29 1.62 -10.16 6.83
CA GLY A 29 2.88 -10.68 7.34
C GLY A 29 3.57 -9.60 8.20
N ALA A 30 4.79 -9.23 7.82
CA ALA A 30 5.50 -8.08 8.42
C ALA A 30 4.89 -6.71 8.01
N ALA A 31 4.08 -6.70 6.94
CA ALA A 31 3.26 -5.55 6.54
C ALA A 31 1.86 -6.03 6.15
N ARG A 32 0.86 -5.16 6.31
CA ARG A 32 -0.54 -5.47 5.99
C ARG A 32 -1.20 -4.28 5.30
N ALA A 33 -1.82 -4.52 4.15
CA ALA A 33 -2.64 -3.50 3.49
C ALA A 33 -3.97 -3.31 4.25
N GLU A 34 -4.27 -2.06 4.60
CA GLU A 34 -5.56 -1.65 5.17
C GLU A 34 -6.52 -1.17 4.09
N ARG A 35 -5.99 -0.50 3.06
CA ARG A 35 -6.77 0.02 1.95
C ARG A 35 -6.01 -0.17 0.64
N VAL A 36 -6.72 -0.65 -0.37
CA VAL A 36 -6.20 -0.82 -1.73
C VAL A 36 -7.14 -0.09 -2.68
N LEU A 37 -6.60 0.81 -3.49
CA LEU A 37 -7.31 1.54 -4.53
C LEU A 37 -6.66 1.21 -5.88
N VAL A 38 -7.49 0.90 -6.88
CA VAL A 38 -7.00 0.48 -8.20
C VAL A 38 -7.62 1.35 -9.30
N ASN A 39 -6.77 1.88 -10.17
CA ASN A 39 -7.15 2.48 -11.43
C ASN A 39 -6.67 1.57 -12.58
N MET A 40 -7.60 0.81 -13.16
CA MET A 40 -7.30 -0.08 -14.28
C MET A 40 -7.05 0.66 -15.61
N LEU A 41 -7.56 1.89 -15.75
CA LEU A 41 -7.41 2.68 -16.97
C LEU A 41 -5.96 3.20 -17.10
N GLU A 42 -5.39 3.68 -16.00
CA GLU A 42 -4.01 4.18 -15.95
C GLU A 42 -3.00 3.12 -15.51
N GLY A 43 -3.48 1.93 -15.12
CA GLY A 43 -2.64 0.86 -14.60
C GLY A 43 -1.94 1.25 -13.29
N LYS A 44 -2.66 1.87 -12.36
CA LYS A 44 -2.12 2.35 -11.08
C LYS A 44 -2.81 1.69 -9.90
N MET A 45 -2.05 1.46 -8.84
CA MET A 45 -2.57 1.00 -7.56
C MET A 45 -1.97 1.83 -6.43
N PHE A 46 -2.82 2.22 -5.49
CA PHE A 46 -2.42 2.90 -4.26
C PHE A 46 -2.76 2.00 -3.08
N VAL A 47 -1.82 1.87 -2.15
CA VAL A 47 -2.00 0.99 -1.00
C VAL A 47 -1.57 1.70 0.27
N GLU A 48 -2.46 1.67 1.26
CA GLU A 48 -2.14 2.07 2.63
C GLU A 48 -1.75 0.81 3.40
N PHE A 49 -0.51 0.77 3.88
CA PHE A 49 0.06 -0.33 4.65
C PHE A 49 0.27 0.04 6.11
N ARG A 50 0.04 -0.91 7.00
CA ARG A 50 0.60 -0.97 8.36
C ARG A 50 1.90 -1.76 8.34
N ALA A 51 2.96 -1.23 8.94
CA ALA A 51 4.22 -1.96 9.15
C ALA A 51 4.96 -1.39 10.37
N ASP A 52 5.89 -2.17 10.96
CA ASP A 52 6.69 -1.72 12.12
C ASP A 52 7.66 -0.59 11.77
N SER A 53 8.17 -0.58 10.54
CA SER A 53 9.08 0.45 10.05
C SER A 53 9.01 0.54 8.52
N ARG A 54 9.60 1.61 7.97
CA ARG A 54 9.76 1.78 6.52
C ARG A 54 10.55 0.64 5.91
N GLU A 55 11.67 0.27 6.56
CA GLU A 55 12.55 -0.81 6.12
C GLU A 55 11.83 -2.16 6.13
N ALA A 56 10.99 -2.43 7.15
CA ALA A 56 10.20 -3.66 7.21
C ALA A 56 9.22 -3.76 6.03
N LEU A 57 8.55 -2.65 5.69
CA LEU A 57 7.66 -2.59 4.53
C LEU A 57 8.43 -2.77 3.21
N GLU A 58 9.55 -2.06 3.03
CA GLU A 58 10.37 -2.17 1.81
C GLU A 58 10.90 -3.60 1.60
N ASN A 59 11.38 -4.25 2.66
CA ASN A 59 11.85 -5.63 2.63
C ASN A 59 10.73 -6.63 2.33
N TRP A 60 9.55 -6.43 2.92
CA TRP A 60 8.39 -7.27 2.65
C TRP A 60 7.90 -7.12 1.21
N LEU A 61 7.75 -5.89 0.70
CA LEU A 61 7.38 -5.62 -0.69
C LEU A 61 8.37 -6.25 -1.68
N LYS A 62 9.68 -6.15 -1.38
CA LYS A 62 10.72 -6.80 -2.18
C LYS A 62 10.58 -8.32 -2.20
N THR A 63 10.29 -8.94 -1.05
CA THR A 63 10.08 -10.40 -0.94
C THR A 63 8.86 -10.85 -1.73
N GLU A 64 7.81 -10.04 -1.76
CA GLU A 64 6.59 -10.28 -2.53
C GLU A 64 6.73 -10.01 -4.04
N GLY A 65 7.91 -9.54 -4.49
CA GLY A 65 8.16 -9.14 -5.87
C GLY A 65 7.39 -7.89 -6.30
N MET A 66 7.03 -7.03 -5.34
CA MET A 66 6.23 -5.83 -5.56
C MET A 66 7.11 -4.59 -5.63
N HIS A 67 7.15 -3.94 -6.79
CA HIS A 67 7.81 -2.65 -6.97
C HIS A 67 6.85 -1.50 -6.68
N PHE A 68 7.36 -0.42 -6.10
CA PHE A 68 6.62 0.82 -5.86
C PHE A 68 7.34 1.99 -6.54
N ASP A 69 6.56 2.96 -7.03
CA ASP A 69 7.06 4.20 -7.63
C ASP A 69 7.40 5.22 -6.53
N PHE A 70 6.60 5.23 -5.45
CA PHE A 70 6.93 5.94 -4.22
C PHE A 70 6.42 5.20 -2.99
N LEU A 71 7.04 5.53 -1.84
CA LEU A 71 6.63 5.12 -0.52
C LEU A 71 6.83 6.30 0.43
N VAL A 72 5.77 6.66 1.15
CA VAL A 72 5.79 7.75 2.14
C VAL A 72 5.14 7.29 3.44
N ARG A 73 5.66 7.75 4.58
CA ARG A 73 4.99 7.57 5.87
C ARG A 73 3.82 8.55 5.96
N VAL A 74 2.66 8.07 6.36
CA VAL A 74 1.54 8.94 6.71
C VAL A 74 1.74 9.34 8.16
N GLU A 75 2.04 10.62 8.40
CA GLU A 75 2.27 11.16 9.76
C GLU A 75 1.04 11.90 10.30
N TRP A 76 0.26 12.49 9.39
CA TRP A 76 -0.94 13.25 9.70
C TRP A 76 -2.04 12.92 8.69
N GLU A 77 -3.28 12.92 9.14
CA GLU A 77 -4.46 12.81 8.29
C GLU A 77 -5.51 13.84 8.66
N LEU A 78 -6.30 14.28 7.68
CA LEU A 78 -7.42 15.16 7.95
C LEU A 78 -8.61 14.31 8.42
N HIS A 79 -9.00 14.48 9.67
CA HIS A 79 -10.20 13.86 10.24
C HIS A 79 -11.08 14.96 10.84
N GLU A 80 -12.35 15.01 10.42
CA GLU A 80 -13.33 16.03 10.86
C GLU A 80 -12.81 17.48 10.77
N GLY A 81 -12.13 17.80 9.67
CA GLY A 81 -11.62 19.16 9.42
C GLY A 81 -10.38 19.55 10.23
N LYS A 82 -9.76 18.62 10.95
CA LYS A 82 -8.51 18.84 11.70
C LYS A 82 -7.45 17.83 11.29
N LEU A 83 -6.19 18.28 11.20
CA LEU A 83 -5.06 17.35 11.07
C LEU A 83 -4.88 16.62 12.40
N GLN A 84 -4.94 15.30 12.35
CA GLN A 84 -4.72 14.40 13.46
C GLN A 84 -3.53 13.49 13.14
N SER A 85 -2.82 13.04 14.18
CA SER A 85 -1.70 12.13 13.94
C SER A 85 -2.23 10.83 13.37
N ALA A 86 -1.53 10.33 12.35
CA ALA A 86 -1.77 9.04 11.77
C ALA A 86 -1.21 7.95 12.69
N ASP A 87 -2.04 7.47 13.63
CA ASP A 87 -1.73 6.31 14.49
C ASP A 87 -1.35 5.07 13.66
#